data_AF-A0A6P1BZ07-F1
#
_entry.id   AF-A0A6P1BZ07-F1
#
_cell.length_a   1.000
_cell.length_b   1.000
_cell.length_c   1.000
_cell.angle_alpha   90.00
_cell.angle_beta   90.00
_cell.angle_gamma   90.00
#
_symmetry.space_group_name_H-M   'P 1'
#
loop_
_entity.id
_entity.type
_entity.pdbx_description
1 polymer ?
#
loop_
_entity_poly.entity_id
_entity_poly.type
_entity_poly.pdbx_seq_one_letter_code
_entity_poly.pdbx_strand_id
1 'polypeptide(L)' 'AATHWSVRAIAKETGIAKSTVHRLFQLFGLQPHRTRSFKLSTDPFFVEKLRDVVGLYLNPPDKAVVLCVD' A
#
# COMPACT_ATOMS: atom_id res chain seq x y z
N ALA A 1 -9.38 -17.91 -6.20
CA ALA A 1 -7.94 -17.73 -5.94
C ALA A 1 -7.77 -17.08 -4.56
N ALA A 2 -6.76 -17.44 -3.77
CA ALA A 2 -6.49 -16.76 -2.49
C ALA A 2 -6.02 -15.32 -2.77
N THR A 3 -6.68 -14.34 -2.16
CA THR A 3 -6.37 -12.90 -2.36
C THR A 3 -5.14 -12.43 -1.58
N HIS A 4 -4.53 -13.33 -0.80
CA HIS A 4 -3.47 -13.02 0.14
C HIS A 4 -2.40 -14.12 0.16
N TRP A 5 -1.15 -13.73 0.32
CA TRP A 5 -0.02 -14.65 0.44
C TRP A 5 0.00 -15.33 1.82
N SER A 6 0.03 -16.66 1.85
CA SER A 6 0.31 -17.40 3.10
C SER A 6 1.79 -17.76 3.19
N VAL A 7 2.27 -18.06 4.40
CA VAL A 7 3.61 -18.63 4.63
C VAL A 7 3.85 -19.85 3.73
N ARG A 8 2.83 -20.69 3.55
CA ARG A 8 2.90 -21.89 2.70
C ARG A 8 3.00 -21.54 1.23
N ALA A 9 2.24 -20.55 0.76
CA ALA A 9 2.27 -20.11 -0.63
C ALA A 9 3.62 -19.50 -0.99
N ILE A 10 4.16 -18.61 -0.16
CA ILE A 10 5.49 -18.02 -0.39
C ILE A 10 6.58 -19.08 -0.32
N ALA A 11 6.53 -20.00 0.64
CA ALA A 11 7.52 -21.07 0.73
C ALA A 11 7.52 -21.97 -0.53
N LYS A 12 6.35 -22.26 -1.09
CA LYS A 12 6.21 -23.03 -2.33
C LYS A 12 6.77 -22.26 -3.53
N GLU A 13 6.47 -20.96 -3.62
CA GLU A 13 6.87 -20.12 -4.76
C GLU A 13 8.37 -19.80 -4.76
N THR A 14 8.94 -19.55 -3.58
CA THR A 14 10.34 -19.11 -3.43
C THR A 14 11.31 -20.26 -3.16
N GLY A 15 10.81 -21.46 -2.86
CA GLY A 15 11.63 -22.59 -2.39
C GLY A 15 12.23 -22.42 -0.99
N ILE A 16 11.90 -21.32 -0.30
CA ILE A 16 12.40 -21.03 1.06
C ILE A 16 11.61 -21.88 2.07
N ALA A 17 12.32 -22.40 3.07
CA ALA A 17 11.69 -23.14 4.17
C ALA A 17 10.60 -22.31 4.87
N LYS A 18 9.47 -22.96 5.20
CA LYS A 18 8.31 -22.31 5.86
C LYS A 18 8.69 -21.57 7.16
N SER A 19 9.63 -22.12 7.93
CA SER A 19 10.14 -21.52 9.17
C SER A 19 10.85 -20.19 8.91
N THR A 20 11.66 -20.12 7.85
CA THR A 20 12.36 -18.90 7.44
C THR A 20 11.38 -17.84 6.95
N VAL A 21 10.40 -18.21 6.12
CA VAL A 21 9.33 -17.29 5.68
C VAL A 21 8.55 -16.75 6.88
N HIS A 22 8.18 -17.62 7.83
CA HIS A 22 7.50 -17.20 9.05
C HIS A 22 8.34 -16.23 9.88
N ARG A 23 9.64 -16.51 10.04
CA ARG A 23 10.56 -15.61 10.75
C ARG A 23 10.67 -14.26 10.06
N LEU A 24 10.78 -14.21 8.73
CA LEU A 24 10.82 -12.96 7.97
C LEU A 24 9.53 -12.15 8.16
N PHE A 25 8.37 -12.81 8.16
CA PHE A 25 7.10 -12.13 8.42
C PHE A 25 7.07 -11.48 9.81
N GLN A 26 7.49 -12.20 10.85
CA GLN A 26 7.57 -11.65 12.20
C GLN A 26 8.59 -10.51 12.31
N LEU A 27 9.77 -10.70 11.73
CA LEU A 27 10.86 -9.73 11.78
C LEU A 27 10.48 -8.38 11.16
N PHE A 28 9.76 -8.41 10.04
CA PHE A 28 9.34 -7.21 9.32
C PHE A 28 7.89 -6.80 9.60
N GLY A 29 7.20 -7.47 10.53
CA GLY A 29 5.79 -7.21 10.85
C GLY A 29 4.84 -7.36 9.65
N LEU A 30 5.18 -8.22 8.69
CA LEU A 30 4.37 -8.42 7.49
C LEU A 30 3.03 -9.07 7.88
N GLN A 31 1.94 -8.45 7.46
CA GLN A 31 0.58 -8.91 7.70
C GLN A 31 -0.10 -9.17 6.35
N PRO A 32 0.14 -10.33 5.72
CA PRO A 32 -0.35 -10.60 4.37
C PRO A 32 -1.87 -10.60 4.26
N HIS A 33 -2.58 -10.81 5.36
CA HIS A 33 -4.04 -10.73 5.44
C HIS A 33 -4.56 -9.28 5.45
N ARG A 34 -3.68 -8.30 5.67
CA ARG A 34 -3.97 -6.87 5.56
C ARG A 34 -3.46 -6.37 4.22
N THR A 35 -4.31 -6.44 3.21
CA THR A 35 -4.04 -5.73 1.95
C THR A 35 -4.50 -4.29 2.12
N ARG A 36 -3.56 -3.34 2.06
CA ARG A 36 -3.92 -1.96 1.75
C ARG A 36 -3.99 -1.86 0.23
N SER A 37 -5.16 -1.54 -0.31
CA SER A 37 -5.27 -1.25 -1.73
C SER A 37 -4.53 0.05 -2.02
N PHE A 38 -3.48 -0.02 -2.81
CA PHE A 38 -2.93 1.17 -3.44
C PHE A 38 -3.86 1.51 -4.60
N LYS A 39 -4.56 2.64 -4.53
CA LYS A 39 -5.35 3.14 -5.66
C LYS A 39 -4.40 3.57 -6.75
N LEU A 40 -4.08 2.66 -7.67
CA LEU A 40 -3.48 3.01 -8.95
C LEU A 40 -4.61 3.53 -9.84
N SER A 41 -4.78 4.86 -9.88
CA SER A 41 -5.77 5.46 -10.76
C SER A 41 -5.32 5.30 -12.22
N THR A 42 -6.20 4.78 -13.07
CA THR A 42 -6.00 4.74 -14.53
C THR A 42 -6.45 6.04 -15.20
N ASP A 43 -6.76 7.08 -14.42
CA ASP A 43 -7.08 8.40 -14.91
C ASP A 43 -5.87 8.98 -15.67
N PRO A 44 -6.01 9.31 -16.97
CA PRO A 44 -4.95 9.94 -17.74
C PRO A 44 -4.38 11.21 -17.09
N PHE A 45 -5.19 11.90 -16.28
CA PHE A 45 -4.84 13.13 -15.57
C PHE A 45 -4.47 12.90 -14.10
N PHE A 46 -4.22 11.66 -13.68
CA PHE A 46 -3.93 11.32 -12.29
C PHE A 46 -2.77 12.15 -11.71
N VAL A 47 -1.68 12.30 -12.48
CA VAL A 47 -0.49 13.02 -12.02
C VAL A 47 -0.78 14.50 -11.82
N GLU A 48 -1.58 15.12 -12.69
CA GLU A 48 -1.98 16.52 -12.57
C GLU A 48 -2.85 16.73 -11.32
N LYS A 49 -3.90 15.93 -11.16
CA LYS A 49 -4.77 15.98 -9.98
C LYS A 49 -4.00 15.73 -8.67
N LEU A 50 -3.06 14.80 -8.69
CA LEU A 50 -2.19 14.55 -7.53
C LEU A 50 -1.35 15.78 -7.20
N ARG A 51 -0.75 16.43 -8.20
CA ARG A 51 0.02 17.67 -8.01
C ARG A 51 -0.85 18.79 -7.45
N ASP A 52 -2.08 18.93 -7.92
CA ASP A 52 -3.03 19.92 -7.39
C ASP A 52 -3.31 19.68 -5.90
N VAL A 53 -3.58 18.43 -5.51
CA VAL A 53 -3.81 18.05 -4.11
C VAL A 53 -2.57 18.31 -3.25
N VAL A 54 -1.38 17.95 -3.72
CA VAL A 54 -0.11 18.24 -3.01
C VAL A 54 0.14 19.75 -2.92
N GLY A 55 -0.22 20.49 -3.98
CA GLY A 55 -0.15 21.95 -4.04
C GLY A 55 -0.93 22.62 -2.91
N LEU A 56 -2.06 22.05 -2.49
CA LEU A 56 -2.83 22.56 -1.34
C LEU A 56 -2.05 22.53 -0.02
N TYR A 57 -1.07 21.63 0.12
CA TYR A 57 -0.21 21.56 1.31
C TYR A 57 1.03 22.43 1.18
N LEU A 58 1.60 22.53 -0.03
CA LEU A 58 2.85 23.27 -0.26
C LEU A 58 2.63 24.78 -0.41
N ASN A 59 1.51 25.20 -1.00
CA ASN A 59 1.13 26.59 -1.18
C ASN A 59 -0.38 26.75 -0.94
N PRO A 60 -0.83 26.68 0.33
CA PRO A 60 -2.25 26.72 0.65
C PRO A 60 -2.88 28.06 0.25
N PRO A 61 -4.05 28.06 -0.41
CA PRO A 61 -4.84 29.26 -0.61
C PRO A 61 -5.24 29.92 0.71
N ASP A 62 -5.51 31.22 0.66
CA ASP A 62 -5.89 31.96 1.86
C ASP A 62 -7.21 31.40 2.43
N LYS A 63 -7.20 31.07 3.73
CA LYS A 63 -8.31 30.42 4.46
C LYS A 63 -8.72 29.01 3.95
N ALA A 64 -7.80 28.24 3.36
CA ALA A 64 -8.08 26.88 2.93
C ALA A 64 -8.35 25.91 4.11
N VAL A 65 -9.31 25.00 3.93
CA VAL A 65 -9.61 23.89 4.86
C VAL A 65 -9.47 22.58 4.10
N VAL A 66 -8.61 21.68 4.59
CA VAL A 66 -8.42 20.35 4.02
C VAL A 66 -9.02 19.31 4.98
N LEU A 67 -10.00 18.54 4.49
CA LEU A 67 -10.66 17.48 5.25
C LEU A 67 -10.19 16.12 4.74
N CYS A 68 -9.68 15.28 5.63
CA CYS A 68 -9.33 13.89 5.34
C CYS A 68 -10.32 12.97 6.06
N VAL A 69 -10.91 12.03 5.31
CA VAL A 69 -11.84 11.03 5.82
C VAL A 69 -11.33 9.66 5.37
N ASP A 70 -11.20 8.73 6.32
CA ASP A 70 -10.82 7.33 6.10
C ASP A 70 -12.08 6.48 5.82
#